data_AF-A0A938IAQ2-F1
#
_entry.id   AF-A0A938IAQ2-F1
#
_cell.length_a   1.000
_cell.length_b   1.000
_cell.length_c   1.000
_cell.angle_alpha   90.00
_cell.angle_beta   90.00
_cell.angle_gamma   90.00
#
_symmetry.space_group_name_H-M   'P 1'
#
loop_
_entity.id
_entity.type
_entity.pdbx_description
1 polymer ?
#
loop_
_entity_poly.entity_id
_entity_poly.type
_entity_poly.pdbx_seq_one_letter_code
_entity_poly.pdbx_strand_id
1 'polypeptide(L)'
;MDSSLRDLPVIVLADQAVPINVLKGMSAGADRFLSKACEPNEIIRCVNAALDRGASCKTFEKVLSFLDCDFRIVAGRDQLLDILLLAFEDLINANQRYDAEIFQRRKTDAKLKAVGAAQATNQANGEFLANMSHEIRTYEWHLHCVKCASSDHSTKQAIPSVRLRC
;
A
#
# COMPACT_ATOMS: atom_id res chain seq x y z
N MET A 1 13.59 31.83 -30.04
CA MET A 1 12.40 31.98 -29.20
C MET A 1 11.64 33.18 -29.75
N ASP A 2 10.43 32.96 -30.27
CA ASP A 2 9.60 33.99 -30.89
C ASP A 2 9.23 35.06 -29.84
N SER A 3 9.57 36.32 -30.09
CA SER A 3 9.35 37.43 -29.16
C SER A 3 7.86 37.70 -28.89
N SER A 4 6.99 37.26 -29.80
CA SER A 4 5.54 37.41 -29.71
C SER A 4 4.87 36.49 -28.67
N LEU A 5 5.55 35.41 -28.25
CA LEU A 5 5.04 34.46 -27.26
C LEU A 5 5.45 34.79 -25.81
N ARG A 6 6.27 35.82 -25.60
CA ARG A 6 6.76 36.18 -24.25
C ARG A 6 5.67 36.71 -23.32
N ASP A 7 4.63 37.32 -23.88
CA ASP A 7 3.56 37.95 -23.10
C ASP A 7 2.34 37.04 -22.91
N LEU A 8 2.37 35.82 -23.47
CA LEU A 8 1.25 34.90 -23.37
C LEU A 8 1.23 34.23 -21.99
N PRO A 9 0.12 34.32 -21.22
CA PRO A 9 0.02 33.66 -19.94
C PRO A 9 0.04 32.14 -20.06
N VAL A 10 0.96 31.47 -19.37
CA VAL A 10 1.04 30.01 -19.28
C VAL A 10 0.51 29.54 -17.93
N ILE A 11 -0.59 28.79 -17.97
CA ILE A 11 -1.22 28.15 -16.80
C ILE A 11 -0.99 26.64 -16.92
N VAL A 12 -0.45 26.03 -15.86
CA VAL A 12 -0.15 24.60 -15.81
C VAL A 12 -1.20 23.86 -15.00
N LEU A 13 -1.76 22.79 -15.56
CA LEU A 13 -2.68 21.88 -14.86
C LEU A 13 -1.95 20.59 -14.44
N ALA A 14 -1.91 20.29 -13.15
CA ALA A 14 -1.21 19.12 -12.58
C ALA A 14 -2.18 18.13 -11.92
N ASP A 15 -1.96 16.83 -12.11
CA ASP A 15 -2.74 15.75 -11.47
C ASP A 15 -2.25 15.45 -10.04
N GLN A 16 -0.94 15.49 -9.85
CA GLN A 16 -0.28 15.51 -8.55
C GLN A 16 0.60 16.73 -8.50
N ALA A 17 0.31 17.63 -7.58
CA ALA A 17 1.04 18.88 -7.44
C ALA A 17 2.28 18.71 -6.57
N VAL A 18 3.12 17.74 -6.94
CA VAL A 18 4.37 17.50 -6.22
C VAL A 18 5.15 18.82 -6.24
N PRO A 19 5.48 19.42 -5.08
CA PRO A 19 5.97 20.80 -5.02
C PRO A 19 7.17 21.07 -5.94
N ILE A 20 8.01 20.04 -6.15
CA ILE A 20 9.15 20.08 -7.06
C ILE A 20 8.77 20.41 -8.52
N ASN A 21 7.63 19.91 -9.01
CA ASN A 21 7.17 20.12 -10.38
C ASN A 21 6.64 21.54 -10.56
N VAL A 22 5.97 22.06 -9.53
CA VAL A 22 5.49 23.45 -9.49
C VAL A 22 6.69 24.40 -9.49
N LEU A 23 7.67 24.18 -8.62
CA LEU A 23 8.90 24.99 -8.55
C LEU A 23 9.68 24.98 -9.87
N LYS A 24 9.82 23.81 -10.50
CA LYS A 24 10.47 23.70 -11.82
C LYS A 24 9.73 24.47 -12.91
N GLY A 25 8.40 24.36 -12.95
CA GLY A 25 7.60 25.10 -13.93
C GLY A 25 7.71 26.61 -13.70
N MET A 26 7.76 27.07 -12.46
CA MET A 26 7.99 28.49 -12.13
C MET A 26 9.36 28.97 -12.59
N SER A 27 10.42 28.22 -12.33
CA SER A 27 11.76 28.54 -12.85
C SER A 27 11.83 28.55 -14.38
N ALA A 28 10.92 27.84 -15.06
CA ALA A 28 10.78 27.84 -16.52
C ALA A 28 9.89 28.99 -17.06
N GLY A 29 9.28 29.81 -16.20
CA GLY A 29 8.44 30.94 -16.59
C GLY A 29 6.95 30.63 -16.67
N ALA A 30 6.48 29.51 -16.09
CA ALA A 30 5.05 29.30 -15.91
C ALA A 30 4.49 30.28 -14.88
N ASP A 31 3.32 30.82 -15.16
CA ASP A 31 2.80 31.94 -14.39
C ASP A 31 1.85 31.51 -13.29
N ARG A 32 1.09 30.44 -13.52
CA ARG A 32 0.12 29.89 -12.56
C ARG A 32 0.03 28.39 -12.67
N PHE A 33 -0.40 27.77 -11.57
CA PHE A 33 -0.59 26.34 -11.45
C PHE A 33 -1.98 26.06 -10.89
N LEU A 34 -2.62 25.01 -11.39
CA LEU A 34 -3.92 24.53 -10.93
C LEU A 34 -3.90 23.01 -10.85
N SER A 35 -4.69 22.47 -9.93
CA SER A 35 -4.99 21.04 -9.92
C SER A 35 -5.88 20.68 -11.10
N LYS A 36 -5.67 19.54 -11.75
CA LYS A 36 -6.58 19.03 -12.80
C LYS A 36 -7.97 18.71 -12.26
N ALA A 37 -8.08 18.50 -10.95
CA ALA A 37 -9.33 18.26 -10.25
C ALA A 37 -10.01 19.56 -9.76
N CYS A 38 -9.56 20.73 -10.21
CA CYS A 38 -10.18 22.01 -9.87
C CYS A 38 -11.57 22.16 -10.51
N GLU A 39 -12.43 22.91 -9.85
CA GLU A 39 -13.77 23.19 -10.36
C GLU A 39 -13.71 24.17 -11.56
N PRO A 40 -14.60 24.08 -12.55
CA PRO A 40 -14.55 24.93 -13.75
C PRO A 40 -14.50 26.44 -13.45
N ASN A 41 -15.15 26.87 -12.38
CA ASN A 41 -15.14 28.28 -11.96
C ASN A 41 -13.76 28.75 -11.49
N GLU A 42 -12.93 27.85 -10.95
CA GLU A 42 -11.56 28.15 -10.53
C GLU A 42 -10.66 28.37 -11.75
N ILE A 43 -10.85 27.59 -12.81
CA ILE A 43 -10.17 27.78 -14.10
C ILE A 43 -10.50 29.17 -14.65
N ILE A 44 -11.78 29.54 -14.70
CA ILE A 44 -12.21 30.85 -15.21
C ILE A 44 -11.60 31.99 -14.40
N ARG A 45 -11.62 31.89 -13.05
CA ARG A 45 -10.99 32.89 -12.18
C ARG A 45 -9.49 33.00 -12.42
N CYS A 46 -8.80 31.87 -12.59
CA CYS A 46 -7.37 31.83 -12.86
C CYS A 46 -7.03 32.45 -14.23
N VAL A 47 -7.80 32.13 -15.26
CA VAL A 47 -7.65 32.71 -16.61
C VAL A 47 -7.84 34.22 -16.57
N ASN A 48 -8.93 34.71 -15.97
CA ASN A 48 -9.18 36.15 -15.84
C ASN A 48 -8.04 36.84 -15.09
N ALA A 49 -7.62 36.28 -13.96
CA ALA A 49 -6.50 36.82 -13.17
C ALA A 49 -5.14 36.72 -13.88
N ALA A 50 -4.99 35.84 -14.88
CA ALA A 50 -3.79 35.75 -15.71
C ALA A 50 -3.80 36.74 -16.88
N LEU A 51 -4.98 37.11 -17.37
CA LEU A 51 -5.20 38.13 -18.40
C LEU A 51 -5.10 39.56 -17.82
N ASP A 52 -5.47 39.75 -16.55
CA ASP A 52 -5.43 41.04 -15.84
C ASP A 52 -4.00 41.52 -15.48
N ARG A 53 -2.94 40.94 -16.07
CA ARG A 53 -1.51 41.23 -15.82
C ARG A 53 -1.08 42.69 -15.89
N GLY A 54 -1.91 43.58 -16.42
CA GLY A 54 -1.65 45.01 -16.52
C GLY A 54 -1.63 45.78 -15.19
N ALA A 55 -2.05 45.19 -14.06
CA ALA A 55 -2.15 45.92 -12.80
C ALA A 55 -1.41 45.24 -11.63
N SER A 56 -0.12 45.55 -11.47
CA SER A 56 0.55 45.55 -10.15
C SER A 56 0.79 44.19 -9.46
N CYS A 57 1.26 43.15 -10.16
CA CYS A 57 1.93 42.05 -9.45
C CYS A 57 3.37 42.47 -9.13
N LYS A 58 3.67 42.76 -7.86
CA LYS A 58 5.06 42.91 -7.40
C LYS A 58 5.71 41.54 -7.35
N THR A 59 6.29 41.13 -8.46
CA THR A 59 7.04 39.88 -8.52
C THR A 59 8.42 40.10 -7.90
N PHE A 60 8.85 39.17 -7.06
CA PHE A 60 10.18 39.22 -6.45
C PHE A 60 10.98 37.98 -6.83
N GLU A 61 12.28 38.18 -7.05
CA GLU A 61 13.21 37.09 -7.24
C GLU A 61 13.64 36.55 -5.88
N LYS A 62 13.48 35.24 -5.67
CA LYS A 62 13.89 34.57 -4.43
C LYS A 62 14.50 33.21 -4.74
N VAL A 63 15.53 32.86 -3.99
CA VAL A 63 16.07 31.49 -3.96
C VAL A 63 15.34 30.72 -2.86
N LEU A 64 14.73 29.60 -3.22
CA LEU A 64 14.09 28.67 -2.30
C LEU A 64 14.88 27.36 -2.26
N SER A 65 15.22 26.89 -1.08
CA SER A 65 15.80 25.57 -0.87
C SER A 65 14.70 24.56 -0.51
N PHE A 66 14.59 23.48 -1.27
CA PHE A 66 13.64 22.38 -1.03
C PHE A 66 14.28 21.04 -1.37
N LEU A 67 14.26 20.08 -0.44
CA LEU A 67 14.89 18.75 -0.58
C LEU A 67 16.35 18.84 -1.09
N ASP A 68 17.14 19.73 -0.49
CA ASP A 68 18.56 19.96 -0.86
C ASP A 68 18.77 20.48 -2.30
N CYS A 69 17.70 20.98 -2.94
CA CYS A 69 17.75 21.62 -4.24
C CYS A 69 17.38 23.10 -4.12
N ASP A 70 18.20 23.96 -4.72
CA ASP A 70 17.94 25.39 -4.79
C ASP A 70 17.17 25.77 -6.06
N PHE A 71 16.07 26.50 -5.88
CA PHE A 71 15.21 27.00 -6.94
C PHE A 71 15.24 28.51 -6.94
N ARG A 72 15.73 29.09 -8.03
CA ARG A 72 15.57 30.51 -8.30
C ARG A 72 14.21 30.72 -8.97
N ILE A 73 13.32 31.39 -8.26
CA ILE A 73 11.97 31.69 -8.74
C ILE A 73 11.73 33.19 -8.76
N VAL A 74 10.93 33.63 -9.71
CA VAL A 74 10.41 34.99 -9.81
C VAL A 74 8.92 34.86 -9.56
N ALA A 75 8.47 35.19 -8.35
CA ALA A 75 7.12 34.88 -7.88
C ALA A 75 6.41 36.07 -7.23
N GLY A 76 5.09 36.14 -7.46
CA GLY A 76 4.20 37.06 -6.74
C GLY A 76 3.60 36.41 -5.49
N ARG A 77 2.93 37.21 -4.66
CA ARG A 77 2.21 36.70 -3.48
C ARG A 77 1.16 35.64 -3.84
N ASP A 78 0.37 35.88 -4.87
CA ASP A 78 -0.71 34.98 -5.27
C ASP A 78 -0.15 33.66 -5.80
N GLN A 79 0.95 33.71 -6.57
CA GLN A 79 1.61 32.52 -7.09
C GLN A 79 2.20 31.65 -5.96
N LEU A 80 2.73 32.25 -4.89
CA LEU A 80 3.17 31.47 -3.73
C LEU A 80 2.01 30.82 -2.98
N LEU A 81 0.85 31.48 -2.90
CA LEU A 81 -0.35 30.90 -2.30
C LEU A 81 -0.86 29.72 -3.14
N ASP A 82 -0.79 29.82 -4.47
CA ASP A 82 -1.13 28.71 -5.38
C ASP A 82 -0.23 27.49 -5.10
N ILE A 83 1.09 27.68 -4.96
CA ILE A 83 2.02 26.58 -4.59
C ILE A 83 1.64 25.95 -3.25
N LEU A 84 1.39 26.80 -2.24
CA LEU A 84 1.09 26.34 -0.89
C LEU A 84 -0.21 25.54 -0.85
N LEU A 85 -1.25 26.03 -1.51
CA LEU A 85 -2.55 25.38 -1.59
C LEU A 85 -2.43 24.02 -2.30
N LEU A 86 -1.75 23.99 -3.45
CA LEU A 86 -1.47 22.77 -4.19
C LEU A 86 -0.68 21.74 -3.37
N ALA A 87 0.34 22.18 -2.63
CA ALA A 87 1.10 21.30 -1.74
C ALA A 87 0.25 20.74 -0.58
N PHE A 88 -0.69 21.53 -0.06
CA PHE A 88 -1.62 21.07 0.98
C PHE A 88 -2.64 20.07 0.47
N GLU A 89 -3.21 20.29 -0.71
CA GLU A 89 -4.11 19.33 -1.35
C GLU A 89 -3.40 17.98 -1.54
N ASP A 90 -2.17 18.00 -2.06
CA ASP A 90 -1.34 16.82 -2.20
C ASP A 90 -1.08 16.12 -0.86
N LEU A 91 -0.77 16.88 0.20
CA LEU A 91 -0.55 16.33 1.54
C LEU A 91 -1.81 15.66 2.09
N ILE A 92 -2.97 16.30 1.95
CA ILE A 92 -4.27 15.76 2.38
C ILE A 92 -4.56 14.46 1.62
N ASN A 93 -4.36 14.46 0.31
CA ASN A 93 -4.55 13.29 -0.53
C ASN A 93 -3.62 12.13 -0.14
N ALA A 94 -2.34 12.42 0.12
CA ALA A 94 -1.38 11.42 0.57
C ALA A 94 -1.77 10.85 1.95
N ASN A 95 -2.16 11.70 2.88
CA ASN A 95 -2.58 11.30 4.22
C ASN A 95 -3.79 10.36 4.19
N GLN A 96 -4.82 10.69 3.41
CA GLN A 96 -5.99 9.83 3.23
C GLN A 96 -5.64 8.45 2.66
N ARG A 97 -4.70 8.39 1.71
CA ARG A 97 -4.20 7.13 1.15
C ARG A 97 -3.47 6.30 2.22
N TYR A 98 -2.63 6.94 3.03
CA TYR A 98 -1.93 6.26 4.13
C TYR A 98 -2.90 5.69 5.16
N ASP A 99 -3.93 6.44 5.55
CA ASP A 99 -4.95 5.97 6.49
C ASP A 99 -5.73 4.77 5.94
N ALA A 100 -6.10 4.81 4.66
CA ALA A 100 -6.75 3.70 3.99
C ALA A 100 -5.86 2.45 3.98
N GLU A 101 -4.56 2.59 3.73
CA GLU A 101 -3.61 1.48 3.73
C GLU A 101 -3.44 0.89 5.14
N ILE A 102 -3.28 1.72 6.17
CA ILE A 102 -3.18 1.28 7.56
C ILE A 102 -4.44 0.51 7.96
N PHE A 103 -5.61 1.00 7.56
CA PHE A 103 -6.88 0.34 7.82
C PHE A 103 -6.94 -1.06 7.17
N GLN A 104 -6.52 -1.18 5.91
CA GLN A 104 -6.49 -2.48 5.22
C GLN A 104 -5.48 -3.46 5.83
N ARG A 105 -4.29 -2.98 6.19
CA ARG A 105 -3.26 -3.79 6.85
C ARG A 105 -3.77 -4.35 8.17
N ARG A 106 -4.35 -3.50 9.02
CA ARG A 106 -4.97 -3.92 10.29
C ARG A 106 -6.07 -4.96 10.10
N LYS A 107 -6.92 -4.79 9.08
CA LYS A 107 -7.97 -5.75 8.75
C LYS A 107 -7.40 -7.10 8.31
N THR A 108 -6.31 -7.09 7.54
CA THR A 108 -5.65 -8.31 7.06
C THR A 108 -4.95 -9.03 8.20
N ASP A 109 -4.23 -8.30 9.05
CA ASP A 109 -3.56 -8.87 10.23
C ASP A 109 -4.56 -9.48 11.22
N ALA A 110 -5.71 -8.83 11.43
CA ALA A 110 -6.78 -9.35 12.28
C ALA A 110 -7.34 -10.68 11.72
N LYS A 111 -7.55 -10.76 10.40
CA LYS A 111 -7.99 -12.00 9.73
C LYS A 111 -6.95 -13.10 9.83
N LEU A 112 -5.67 -12.79 9.57
CA LEU A 112 -4.58 -13.77 9.68
C LEU A 112 -4.46 -14.34 11.09
N LYS A 113 -4.58 -13.49 12.12
CA LYS A 113 -4.59 -13.94 13.52
C LYS A 113 -5.77 -14.86 13.84
N ALA A 114 -6.97 -14.53 13.36
CA ALA A 114 -8.15 -15.36 13.57
C ALA A 114 -8.02 -16.73 12.87
N VAL A 115 -7.50 -16.76 11.64
CA VAL A 115 -7.23 -18.00 10.91
C VAL A 115 -6.17 -18.84 11.63
N GLY A 116 -5.07 -18.22 12.07
CA GLY A 116 -4.02 -18.91 12.81
C GLY A 116 -4.53 -19.54 14.12
N ALA A 117 -5.36 -18.82 14.88
CA ALA A 117 -5.98 -19.36 16.09
C ALA A 117 -6.89 -20.57 15.80
N ALA A 118 -7.75 -20.47 14.78
CA ALA A 118 -8.62 -21.57 14.37
C ALA A 118 -7.81 -22.79 13.87
N GLN A 119 -6.74 -22.55 13.13
CA GLN A 119 -5.88 -23.60 12.59
C GLN A 119 -5.10 -24.31 13.70
N ALA A 120 -4.63 -23.60 14.72
CA ALA A 120 -3.99 -24.19 15.89
C ALA A 120 -4.95 -25.11 16.66
N THR A 121 -6.20 -24.68 16.89
CA THR A 121 -7.23 -25.53 17.51
C THR A 121 -7.54 -26.76 16.67
N ASN A 122 -7.69 -26.59 15.35
CA ASN A 122 -7.97 -27.71 14.45
C ASN A 122 -6.80 -28.71 14.40
N GLN A 123 -5.56 -28.22 14.40
CA GLN A 123 -4.37 -29.06 14.44
C GLN A 123 -4.31 -29.85 15.74
N ALA A 124 -4.51 -29.21 16.89
CA ALA A 124 -4.50 -29.88 18.19
C ALA A 124 -5.59 -30.97 18.27
N ASN A 125 -6.78 -30.70 17.75
CA ASN A 125 -7.84 -31.71 17.67
C ASN A 125 -7.45 -32.87 16.75
N GLY A 126 -6.82 -32.60 15.61
CA GLY A 126 -6.33 -33.62 14.69
C GLY A 126 -5.24 -34.51 15.31
N GLU A 127 -4.27 -33.90 15.99
CA GLU A 127 -3.22 -34.62 16.73
C GLU A 127 -3.82 -35.50 17.83
N PHE A 128 -4.78 -34.98 18.59
CA PHE A 128 -5.49 -35.75 19.60
C PHE A 128 -6.21 -36.97 19.00
N LEU A 129 -6.99 -36.78 17.93
CA LEU A 129 -7.71 -37.86 17.25
C LEU A 129 -6.75 -38.90 16.66
N ALA A 130 -5.60 -38.47 16.11
CA ALA A 130 -4.58 -39.37 15.60
C ALA A 130 -3.98 -40.22 16.72
N ASN A 131 -3.65 -39.62 17.87
CA ASN A 131 -3.10 -40.33 19.02
C ASN A 131 -4.12 -41.33 19.59
N MET A 132 -5.36 -40.91 19.81
CA MET A 132 -6.43 -41.79 20.30
C MET A 132 -6.70 -42.96 19.34
N SER A 133 -6.70 -42.72 18.03
CA SER A 133 -6.88 -43.79 17.03
C SER A 133 -5.71 -44.78 17.03
N HIS A 134 -4.48 -44.28 17.22
CA HIS A 134 -3.30 -45.14 17.36
C HIS A 134 -3.42 -46.06 18.58
N GLU A 135 -3.82 -45.53 19.74
CA GLU A 135 -4.01 -46.30 20.97
C GLU A 135 -5.11 -47.36 20.82
N ILE A 136 -6.30 -46.99 20.32
CA ILE A 136 -7.41 -47.94 20.12
C ILE A 136 -6.99 -49.06 19.18
N ARG A 137 -6.36 -48.75 18.04
CA ARG A 137 -5.87 -49.77 17.11
C ARG A 137 -4.81 -50.65 17.75
N THR A 138 -3.91 -50.08 18.56
CA THR A 138 -2.89 -50.85 19.27
C THR A 138 -3.52 -51.85 20.25
N TYR A 139 -4.54 -51.42 20.99
CA TYR A 139 -5.30 -52.32 21.87
C TYR A 139 -6.07 -53.39 21.10
N GLU A 140 -6.70 -53.05 19.97
CA GLU A 140 -7.37 -54.02 19.09
C GLU A 140 -6.40 -55.09 18.55
N TRP A 141 -5.22 -54.67 18.10
CA TRP A 141 -4.17 -55.58 17.63
C TRP A 141 -3.67 -56.50 18.75
N HIS A 142 -3.46 -55.96 19.96
CA HIS A 142 -3.10 -56.77 21.14
C HIS A 142 -4.18 -57.79 21.47
N LEU A 143 -5.46 -57.38 21.49
CA LEU A 143 -6.58 -58.26 21.79
C LEU A 143 -6.75 -59.37 20.74
N HIS A 144 -6.54 -59.04 19.46
CA HIS A 144 -6.56 -60.01 18.36
C HIS A 144 -5.41 -61.02 18.46
N CYS A 145 -4.21 -60.58 18.84
CA CYS A 145 -3.04 -61.44 19.02
C CYS A 145 -3.25 -62.42 20.18
N VAL A 146 -3.80 -61.96 21.32
CA VAL A 146 -4.14 -62.82 22.47
C VAL A 146 -5.24 -63.83 22.10
N LYS A 147 -6.24 -63.43 21.29
CA LYS A 147 -7.25 -64.36 20.77
C LYS A 147 -6.64 -65.42 19.86
N CYS A 148 -5.80 -65.04 18.89
CA CYS A 148 -5.11 -66.01 18.02
C CYS A 148 -4.27 -67.01 18.81
N ALA A 149 -3.52 -66.53 19.81
CA ALA A 149 -2.67 -67.37 20.66
C ALA A 149 -3.45 -68.35 21.55
N SER A 150 -4.71 -68.03 21.89
CA SER A 150 -5.58 -68.89 22.71
C SER A 150 -6.46 -69.83 21.87
N SER A 151 -6.65 -69.55 20.58
CA SER A 151 -7.35 -70.43 19.64
C SER A 151 -6.48 -71.54 19.03
N ASP A 152 -5.17 -71.52 19.23
CA ASP A 152 -4.24 -72.56 18.74
C ASP A 152 -4.18 -73.78 19.68
N HIS A 153 -5.29 -74.52 19.74
CA HIS A 153 -5.26 -75.96 19.96
C HIS A 153 -5.70 -76.66 18.68
N SER A 154 -4.70 -76.93 17.82
CA SER A 154 -4.73 -77.78 16.62
C SER A 154 -4.53 -77.03 15.30
N THR A 155 -3.30 -76.61 14.98
CA THR A 155 -2.46 -77.26 13.95
C THR A 155 -1.11 -76.55 13.81
N LYS A 156 -0.02 -77.32 13.94
CA LYS A 156 1.32 -76.87 13.56
C LYS A 156 1.34 -76.63 12.05
N GLN A 157 1.48 -75.39 11.61
CA GLN A 157 1.98 -75.11 10.25
C GLN A 157 3.02 -73.99 10.31
N ALA A 158 4.21 -74.31 9.81
CA ALA A 158 5.40 -73.48 9.84
C ALA A 158 5.19 -72.16 9.06
N ILE A 159 5.59 -71.04 9.65
CA ILE A 159 5.73 -69.75 8.97
C ILE A 159 7.24 -69.43 8.91
N PRO A 160 7.79 -69.08 7.72
CA PRO A 160 9.22 -68.91 7.53
C PRO A 160 9.72 -67.58 8.07
N SER A 161 11.00 -67.57 8.46
CA SER A 161 11.75 -66.44 8.99
C SER A 161 11.88 -65.29 7.97
N VAL A 162 11.21 -64.16 8.24
CA VAL A 162 11.48 -62.90 7.55
C VAL A 162 12.55 -62.13 8.33
N ARG A 163 13.69 -61.97 7.66
CA ARG A 163 14.92 -61.31 8.10
C ARG A 163 14.71 -59.80 8.18
N LEU A 164 14.76 -59.22 9.39
CA LEU A 164 14.89 -57.77 9.56
C LEU A 164 16.25 -57.31 9.00
N ARG A 165 16.24 -56.42 8.01
CA ARG A 165 17.39 -55.56 7.68
C ARG A 165 17.22 -54.24 8.43
N CYS A 166 18.31 -53.81 9.06
CA CYS A 166 18.53 -52.46 9.57
C CYS A 166 18.34 -51.39 8.49
#